data_AF-A0A8D8VC96-F1
#
_entry.id   AF-A0A8D8VC96-F1
#
_cell.length_a   1.000
_cell.length_b   1.000
_cell.length_c   1.000
_cell.angle_alpha   90.00
_cell.angle_beta   90.00
_cell.angle_gamma   90.00
#
_symmetry.space_group_name_H-M   'P 1'
#
loop_
_entity.id
_entity.type
_entity.pdbx_description
1 polymer ?
#
loop_
_entity_poly.entity_id
_entity_poly.type
_entity_poly.pdbx_seq_one_letter_code
_entity_poly.pdbx_strand_id
1 'polypeptide(L)'
;MLEYIEKKEWEHDCIYQLIASLNNQDFLRYILRNFSHQNGILALGRPIMYLLITPATYQKLIAGPHEPWNLYKPLAVLFQIIFHIELLSKVDRRSFVPWPTPYKKTESKGNLSEDSLYLIRIEGKKHLYQKLGKENIERVNTLQKFVTHVIGRKKQRIIPTIEQWVPGFGPHLIARNINVYDSFNKLTPDEIFDIFCMIQHIPGYEDFNISSSPKQVDEVKDKLIDTSIDMFHVEEEEEDDDDGIGRTL
;
A
#
# COMPACT_ATOMS: atom_id res chain seq x y z
N MET A 1 28.22 2.07 1.75
CA MET A 1 27.85 0.68 1.31
C MET A 1 27.37 0.62 -0.14
N LEU A 2 26.73 1.67 -0.67
CA LEU A 2 26.22 1.72 -2.06
C LEU A 2 27.08 2.61 -2.99
N GLU A 3 28.24 3.09 -2.54
CA GLU A 3 29.06 4.12 -3.20
C GLU A 3 29.69 3.69 -4.53
N TYR A 4 29.77 2.38 -4.81
CA TYR A 4 30.37 1.85 -6.04
C TYR A 4 29.34 1.52 -7.14
N ILE A 5 28.06 1.78 -6.90
CA ILE A 5 27.00 1.49 -7.86
C ILE A 5 26.65 2.78 -8.60
N GLU A 6 26.76 2.76 -9.93
CA GLU A 6 26.37 3.88 -10.77
C GLU A 6 24.86 4.09 -10.71
N LYS A 7 24.44 5.34 -10.45
CA LYS A 7 23.03 5.73 -10.50
C LYS A 7 22.52 5.65 -11.94
N LYS A 8 21.38 4.98 -12.13
CA LYS A 8 20.67 4.93 -13.41
C LYS A 8 19.24 5.44 -13.25
N GLU A 9 18.66 5.89 -14.36
CA GLU A 9 17.24 6.21 -14.41
C GLU A 9 16.39 4.96 -14.15
N TRP A 10 15.17 5.16 -13.64
CA TRP A 10 14.27 4.05 -13.27
C TRP A 10 13.96 3.10 -14.43
N GLU A 11 13.87 3.65 -15.64
CA GLU A 11 13.60 2.94 -16.87
C GLU A 11 14.73 2.03 -17.32
N HIS A 12 15.94 2.14 -16.75
CA HIS A 12 17.01 1.23 -17.09
C HIS A 12 16.78 -0.15 -16.46
N ASP A 13 17.51 -1.14 -16.97
CA ASP A 13 17.46 -2.49 -16.41
C ASP A 13 18.10 -2.50 -15.02
N CYS A 14 17.71 -3.52 -14.24
CA CYS A 14 18.09 -3.63 -12.84
C CYS A 14 19.61 -3.53 -12.64
N ILE A 15 20.02 -2.62 -11.77
CA ILE A 15 21.43 -2.33 -11.48
C ILE A 15 21.97 -3.08 -10.28
N TYR A 16 21.10 -3.51 -9.35
CA TYR A 16 21.51 -4.30 -8.19
C TYR A 16 20.35 -5.10 -7.62
N GLN A 17 20.69 -6.18 -6.92
CA GLN A 17 19.75 -7.06 -6.26
C GLN A 17 19.90 -6.94 -4.75
N LEU A 18 18.77 -6.84 -4.04
CA LEU A 18 18.74 -6.88 -2.59
C LEU A 18 18.14 -8.21 -2.15
N ILE A 19 18.83 -8.96 -1.30
CA ILE A 19 18.31 -10.18 -0.68
C ILE A 19 18.22 -9.93 0.81
N ALA A 20 17.03 -10.05 1.39
CA ALA A 20 16.81 -9.79 2.81
C ALA A 20 15.71 -10.65 3.41
N SER A 21 15.77 -10.87 4.72
CA SER A 21 14.67 -11.41 5.51
C SER A 21 14.03 -10.29 6.30
N LEU A 22 12.70 -10.20 6.26
CA LEU A 22 11.94 -9.19 6.98
C LEU A 22 11.17 -9.82 8.13
N ASN A 23 11.30 -9.22 9.31
CA ASN A 23 10.56 -9.64 10.50
C ASN A 23 9.26 -8.85 10.66
N ASN A 24 9.11 -7.73 9.95
CA ASN A 24 7.94 -6.85 10.01
C ASN A 24 7.75 -6.07 8.69
N GLN A 25 6.76 -5.17 8.66
CA GLN A 25 6.41 -4.37 7.49
C GLN A 25 7.14 -3.02 7.40
N ASP A 26 8.03 -2.68 8.34
CA ASP A 26 8.68 -1.36 8.40
C ASP A 26 9.51 -1.10 7.15
N PHE A 27 10.21 -2.11 6.67
CA PHE A 27 10.99 -1.99 5.44
C PHE A 27 10.10 -1.72 4.22
N LEU A 28 8.92 -2.35 4.16
CA LEU A 28 7.95 -2.12 3.09
C LEU A 28 7.41 -0.68 3.12
N ARG A 29 7.09 -0.19 4.32
CA ARG A 29 6.69 1.21 4.56
C ARG A 29 7.80 2.19 4.21
N TYR A 30 9.05 1.87 4.57
CA TYR A 30 10.23 2.63 4.22
C TYR A 30 10.39 2.75 2.70
N ILE A 31 10.22 1.66 1.94
CA ILE A 31 10.28 1.69 0.48
C ILE A 31 9.23 2.65 -0.10
N LEU A 32 7.97 2.54 0.34
CA LEU A 32 6.91 3.42 -0.14
C LEU A 32 7.18 4.90 0.17
N ARG A 33 7.62 5.21 1.39
CA ARG A 33 7.93 6.59 1.79
C ARG A 33 9.04 7.20 0.93
N ASN A 34 10.03 6.40 0.54
CA ASN A 34 11.15 6.85 -0.27
C ASN A 34 10.90 6.79 -1.78
N PHE A 35 9.78 6.21 -2.22
CA PHE A 35 9.47 6.01 -3.63
C PHE A 35 9.31 7.34 -4.39
N SER A 36 8.60 8.32 -3.83
CA SER A 36 8.35 9.60 -4.50
C SER A 36 9.62 10.38 -4.82
N HIS A 37 10.57 10.40 -3.88
CA HIS A 37 11.82 11.14 -4.00
C HIS A 37 12.97 10.29 -4.56
N GLN A 38 12.71 9.01 -4.86
CA GLN A 38 13.75 8.02 -5.18
C GLN A 38 14.91 8.13 -4.17
N ASN A 39 14.60 7.98 -2.89
CA ASN A 39 15.59 8.08 -1.81
C ASN A 39 16.05 6.70 -1.32
N GLY A 40 17.12 6.68 -0.54
CA GLY A 40 17.65 5.45 0.07
C GLY A 40 18.07 4.45 -1.00
N ILE A 41 17.57 3.21 -0.90
CA ILE A 41 17.88 2.17 -1.89
C ILE A 41 17.35 2.52 -3.29
N LEU A 42 16.25 3.27 -3.39
CA LEU A 42 15.66 3.65 -4.68
C LEU A 42 16.43 4.76 -5.40
N ALA A 43 17.41 5.40 -4.73
CA ALA A 43 18.19 6.50 -5.29
C ALA A 43 19.13 6.11 -6.43
N LEU A 44 19.50 4.84 -6.47
CA LEU A 44 20.37 4.33 -7.52
C LEU A 44 19.60 3.95 -8.78
N GLY A 45 18.27 3.76 -8.71
CA GLY A 45 17.45 3.29 -9.80
C GLY A 45 16.44 2.25 -9.34
N ARG A 46 16.05 1.34 -10.24
CA ARG A 46 15.00 0.34 -10.01
C ARG A 46 15.59 -0.98 -9.49
N PRO A 47 15.43 -1.31 -8.19
CA PRO A 47 15.96 -2.56 -7.64
C PRO A 47 15.09 -3.77 -7.99
N ILE A 48 15.74 -4.94 -8.00
CA ILE A 48 15.07 -6.23 -7.80
C ILE A 48 15.35 -6.68 -6.37
N MET A 49 14.31 -6.98 -5.61
CA MET A 49 14.41 -7.39 -4.22
C MET A 49 13.89 -8.81 -4.07
N TYR A 50 14.66 -9.68 -3.42
CA TYR A 50 14.26 -11.01 -3.00
C TYR A 50 14.09 -11.01 -1.49
N LEU A 51 12.84 -11.03 -1.05
CA LEU A 51 12.49 -10.85 0.35
C LEU A 51 11.88 -12.13 0.92
N LEU A 52 12.42 -12.58 2.05
CA LEU A 52 11.79 -13.60 2.88
C LEU A 52 10.83 -12.90 3.85
N ILE A 53 9.54 -13.19 3.72
CA ILE A 53 8.48 -12.57 4.54
C ILE A 53 7.54 -13.63 5.10
N THR A 54 6.77 -13.26 6.12
CA THR A 54 5.72 -14.15 6.65
C THR A 54 4.55 -14.29 5.67
N PRO A 55 3.83 -15.43 5.66
CA PRO A 55 2.64 -15.62 4.83
C PRO A 55 1.58 -14.54 5.07
N ALA A 56 1.40 -14.10 6.31
CA ALA A 56 0.50 -13.01 6.66
C ALA A 56 0.90 -11.68 6.00
N THR A 57 2.20 -11.36 5.98
CA THR A 57 2.71 -10.16 5.28
C THR A 57 2.49 -10.28 3.77
N TYR A 58 2.72 -11.46 3.19
CA TYR A 58 2.50 -11.68 1.77
C TYR A 58 1.03 -11.48 1.39
N GLN A 59 0.10 -12.07 2.13
CA GLN A 59 -1.33 -11.88 1.89
C GLN A 59 -1.76 -10.43 1.98
N LYS A 60 -1.24 -9.67 2.95
CA LYS A 60 -1.48 -8.23 3.06
C LYS A 60 -0.96 -7.47 1.83
N LEU A 61 0.15 -7.90 1.21
CA LEU A 61 0.71 -7.24 0.02
C LEU A 61 -0.10 -7.49 -1.26
N ILE A 62 -0.57 -8.72 -1.45
CA ILE A 62 -1.29 -9.13 -2.67
C ILE A 62 -2.81 -9.00 -2.56
N ALA A 63 -3.33 -8.54 -1.43
CA ALA A 63 -4.77 -8.40 -1.22
C ALA A 63 -5.41 -7.49 -2.28
N GLY A 64 -6.53 -7.94 -2.82
CA GLY A 64 -7.42 -7.22 -3.72
C GLY A 64 -8.81 -6.93 -3.11
N PRO A 65 -9.79 -6.62 -3.97
CA PRO A 65 -11.14 -6.22 -3.56
C PRO A 65 -12.02 -7.35 -3.02
N HIS A 66 -11.65 -8.63 -3.22
CA HIS A 66 -12.46 -9.78 -2.82
C HIS A 66 -12.03 -10.40 -1.49
N GLU A 67 -10.91 -9.94 -0.95
CA GLU A 67 -10.34 -10.37 0.30
C GLU A 67 -11.03 -9.71 1.50
N PRO A 68 -10.87 -10.30 2.70
CA PRO A 68 -11.30 -9.70 3.94
C PRO A 68 -10.92 -8.22 4.08
N TRP A 69 -11.84 -7.43 4.64
CA TRP A 69 -11.71 -5.98 4.69
C TRP A 69 -10.47 -5.49 5.45
N ASN A 70 -9.90 -6.30 6.34
CA ASN A 70 -8.70 -5.99 7.09
C ASN A 70 -7.41 -6.15 6.25
N LEU A 71 -7.44 -6.87 5.13
CA LEU A 71 -6.27 -7.10 4.28
C LEU A 71 -6.12 -6.04 3.17
N TYR A 72 -7.21 -5.63 2.53
CA TYR A 72 -7.16 -4.66 1.43
C TYR A 72 -6.96 -3.23 1.93
N LYS A 73 -5.70 -2.83 2.12
CA LYS A 73 -5.25 -1.57 2.74
C LYS A 73 -4.43 -0.72 1.75
N PRO A 74 -4.22 0.59 2.01
CA PRO A 74 -3.48 1.46 1.09
C PRO A 74 -2.09 0.94 0.73
N LEU A 75 -1.40 0.31 1.70
CA LEU A 75 -0.09 -0.29 1.49
C LEU A 75 -0.13 -1.39 0.42
N ALA A 76 -1.14 -2.27 0.44
CA ALA A 76 -1.34 -3.32 -0.56
C ALA A 76 -1.49 -2.74 -1.96
N VAL A 77 -2.39 -1.76 -2.08
CA VAL A 77 -2.72 -1.11 -3.35
C VAL A 77 -1.51 -0.37 -3.92
N LEU A 78 -0.82 0.43 -3.11
CA LEU A 78 0.39 1.14 -3.55
C LEU A 78 1.49 0.17 -3.97
N PHE A 79 1.72 -0.91 -3.22
CA PHE A 79 2.71 -1.91 -3.59
C PHE A 79 2.40 -2.57 -4.93
N GLN A 80 1.15 -2.96 -5.17
CA GLN A 80 0.72 -3.58 -6.42
C GLN A 80 0.73 -2.60 -7.60
N ILE A 81 0.51 -1.31 -7.36
CA ILE A 81 0.67 -0.28 -8.40
C ILE A 81 2.15 -0.10 -8.75
N ILE A 82 3.01 -0.01 -7.73
CA ILE A 82 4.41 0.39 -7.90
C ILE A 82 5.31 -0.77 -8.35
N PHE A 83 5.05 -1.96 -7.85
CA PHE A 83 5.91 -3.13 -8.01
C PHE A 83 5.15 -4.32 -8.62
N HIS A 84 5.88 -5.12 -9.37
CA HIS A 84 5.53 -6.51 -9.64
C HIS A 84 5.96 -7.37 -8.45
N ILE A 85 5.05 -8.19 -7.95
CA ILE A 85 5.27 -9.07 -6.80
C ILE A 85 5.02 -10.50 -7.27
N GLU A 86 6.02 -11.36 -7.09
CA GLU A 86 5.97 -12.76 -7.49
C GLU A 86 6.38 -13.64 -6.32
N LEU A 87 5.58 -14.66 -5.99
CA LEU A 87 5.96 -15.68 -5.02
C LEU A 87 6.84 -16.71 -5.70
N LEU A 88 8.10 -16.82 -5.28
CA LEU A 88 9.04 -17.77 -5.87
C LEU A 88 8.99 -19.12 -5.18
N SER A 89 8.96 -19.13 -3.84
CA SER A 89 9.00 -20.37 -3.06
C SER A 89 8.50 -20.18 -1.63
N LYS A 90 8.08 -21.29 -1.04
CA LYS A 90 7.82 -21.43 0.39
C LYS A 90 8.99 -22.17 1.03
N VAL A 91 9.59 -21.58 2.04
CA VAL A 91 10.72 -22.15 2.78
C VAL A 91 10.35 -22.39 4.24
N ASP A 92 10.96 -23.40 4.85
CA ASP A 92 10.78 -23.67 6.27
C ASP A 92 11.46 -22.56 7.09
N ARG A 93 10.75 -21.97 8.05
CA ARG A 93 11.28 -20.93 8.95
C ARG A 93 12.46 -21.46 9.77
N ARG A 94 12.51 -22.77 10.04
CA ARG A 94 13.58 -23.45 10.77
C ARG A 94 14.90 -23.51 9.99
N SER A 95 14.88 -23.25 8.68
CA SER A 95 16.10 -23.10 7.88
C SER A 95 16.86 -21.79 8.16
N PHE A 96 16.30 -20.87 8.94
CA PHE A 96 16.87 -19.54 9.19
C PHE A 96 17.07 -19.27 10.69
N VAL A 97 18.17 -18.57 11.02
CA VAL A 97 18.48 -18.09 12.38
C VAL A 97 18.06 -16.61 12.57
N PRO A 98 17.63 -16.20 13.78
CA PRO A 98 17.37 -17.03 14.95
C PRO A 98 16.16 -17.94 14.70
N TRP A 99 16.16 -19.12 15.33
CA TRP A 99 15.10 -20.09 15.17
C TRP A 99 13.86 -19.54 15.87
N PRO A 100 12.65 -19.77 15.33
CA PRO A 100 11.43 -19.32 16.00
C PRO A 100 11.39 -19.93 17.40
N THR A 101 11.20 -19.09 18.42
CA THR A 101 10.87 -19.58 19.75
C THR A 101 9.55 -20.36 19.64
N PRO A 102 9.40 -21.52 20.29
CA PRO A 102 8.14 -22.25 20.29
C PRO A 102 7.09 -21.35 20.96
N TYR A 103 6.29 -20.67 20.15
CA TYR A 103 5.21 -19.83 20.63
C TYR A 103 4.18 -20.73 21.30
N LYS A 104 3.71 -20.37 22.50
CA LYS A 104 2.56 -21.03 23.11
C LYS A 104 1.39 -20.82 22.15
N LYS A 105 0.88 -21.89 21.54
CA LYS A 105 -0.31 -21.85 20.69
C LYS A 105 -1.45 -21.25 21.50
N THR A 106 -1.73 -19.97 21.32
CA THR A 106 -3.08 -19.46 21.50
C THR A 106 -3.86 -19.95 20.29
N GLU A 107 -5.02 -20.55 20.52
CA GLU A 107 -5.85 -21.19 19.50
C GLU A 107 -6.57 -20.15 18.61
N SER A 108 -5.86 -19.10 18.17
CA SER A 108 -6.45 -18.04 17.36
C SER A 108 -6.52 -18.48 15.89
N LYS A 109 -7.71 -18.26 15.33
CA LYS A 109 -8.19 -18.79 14.06
C LYS A 109 -7.42 -18.20 12.87
N GLY A 110 -6.45 -18.94 12.35
CA GLY A 110 -5.84 -18.66 11.05
C GLY A 110 -4.84 -19.73 10.64
N ASN A 111 -5.20 -20.57 9.66
CA ASN A 111 -4.42 -21.72 9.16
C ASN A 111 -3.07 -21.39 8.49
N LEU A 112 -2.51 -20.20 8.67
CA LEU A 112 -1.21 -19.84 8.14
C LEU A 112 -0.15 -20.22 9.17
N SER A 113 0.40 -21.42 9.01
CA SER A 113 1.53 -21.87 9.82
C SER A 113 2.68 -20.85 9.74
N GLU A 114 2.94 -20.24 10.89
CA GLU A 114 4.08 -19.34 11.16
C GLU A 114 5.43 -20.06 10.99
N ASP A 115 5.43 -21.39 10.84
CA ASP A 115 6.62 -22.21 10.58
C ASP A 115 7.14 -22.07 9.15
N SER A 116 6.55 -21.21 8.32
CA SER A 116 6.97 -21.01 6.93
C SER A 116 7.25 -19.55 6.61
N LEU A 117 8.25 -19.32 5.76
CA LEU A 117 8.53 -18.03 5.13
C LEU A 117 8.28 -18.14 3.64
N TYR A 118 7.84 -17.04 3.04
CA TYR A 118 7.65 -16.91 1.60
C TYR A 118 8.81 -16.10 1.03
N LEU A 119 9.53 -16.69 0.08
CA LEU A 119 10.50 -15.99 -0.73
C LEU A 119 9.75 -15.32 -1.89
N ILE A 120 9.71 -13.99 -1.86
CA ILE A 120 9.07 -13.20 -2.90
C ILE A 120 10.09 -12.39 -3.68
N ARG A 121 9.81 -12.20 -4.96
CA ARG A 121 10.52 -11.27 -5.84
C ARG A 121 9.67 -10.02 -5.99
N ILE A 122 10.26 -8.87 -5.66
CA ILE A 122 9.67 -7.55 -5.87
C ILE A 122 10.52 -6.79 -6.88
N GLU A 123 9.89 -6.28 -7.93
CA GLU A 123 10.56 -5.49 -8.96
C GLU A 123 9.72 -4.27 -9.31
N GLY A 124 10.34 -3.08 -9.39
CA GLY A 124 9.61 -1.88 -9.79
C GLY A 124 9.02 -1.99 -11.19
N LYS A 125 7.80 -1.47 -11.42
CA LYS A 125 7.22 -1.40 -12.77
C LYS A 125 8.01 -0.39 -13.62
N LYS A 126 8.61 -0.86 -14.72
CA LYS A 126 9.53 -0.08 -15.57
C LYS A 126 8.94 1.23 -16.10
N HIS A 127 7.66 1.20 -16.51
CA HIS A 127 6.98 2.32 -17.17
C HIS A 127 6.10 3.15 -16.23
N LEU A 128 6.25 3.01 -14.93
CA LEU A 128 5.39 3.68 -13.94
C LEU A 128 5.52 5.21 -14.00
N TYR A 129 6.75 5.74 -13.98
CA TYR A 129 6.98 7.18 -14.08
C TYR A 129 6.55 7.76 -15.43
N GLN A 130 6.57 6.96 -16.50
CA GLN A 130 6.03 7.36 -17.80
C GLN A 130 4.53 7.60 -17.74
N LYS A 131 3.78 6.69 -17.10
CA LYS A 131 2.33 6.83 -16.90
C LYS A 131 1.97 7.97 -15.95
N LEU A 132 2.81 8.24 -14.96
CA LEU A 132 2.64 9.36 -14.02
C LEU A 132 3.05 10.72 -14.62
N GLY A 133 3.79 10.72 -15.72
CA GLY A 133 4.51 11.90 -16.23
C GLY A 133 5.85 12.03 -15.53
N LYS A 134 6.95 11.79 -16.27
CA LYS A 134 8.31 11.54 -15.75
C LYS A 134 8.88 12.59 -14.81
N GLU A 135 8.34 13.82 -14.79
CA GLU A 135 9.02 14.98 -14.19
C GLU A 135 8.34 15.56 -12.95
N ASN A 136 7.34 14.89 -12.37
CA ASN A 136 6.61 15.50 -11.25
C ASN A 136 6.52 14.60 -10.00
N ILE A 137 7.46 14.82 -9.07
CA ILE A 137 7.47 14.24 -7.71
C ILE A 137 6.11 14.47 -7.02
N GLU A 138 5.47 15.62 -7.24
CA GLU A 138 4.16 15.92 -6.67
C GLU A 138 3.10 14.95 -7.14
N ARG A 139 3.16 14.44 -8.38
CA ARG A 139 2.18 13.46 -8.87
C ARG A 139 2.30 12.12 -8.15
N VAL A 140 3.51 11.70 -7.80
CA VAL A 140 3.73 10.47 -7.02
C VAL A 140 3.21 10.66 -5.59
N ASN A 141 3.48 11.82 -4.98
CA ASN A 141 2.94 12.17 -3.66
C ASN A 141 1.41 12.23 -3.68
N THR A 142 0.83 12.81 -4.73
CA THR A 142 -0.63 12.91 -4.91
C THR A 142 -1.25 11.53 -5.14
N LEU A 143 -0.57 10.60 -5.85
CA LEU A 143 -1.01 9.20 -5.94
C LEU A 143 -1.08 8.55 -4.56
N GLN A 144 -0.05 8.73 -3.72
CA GLN A 144 -0.05 8.16 -2.36
C GLN A 144 -1.20 8.72 -1.52
N LYS A 145 -1.44 10.03 -1.59
CA LYS A 145 -2.57 10.69 -0.92
C LYS A 145 -3.91 10.17 -1.46
N PHE A 146 -4.05 10.04 -2.78
CA PHE A 146 -5.23 9.53 -3.45
C PHE A 146 -5.58 8.12 -2.98
N VAL A 147 -4.63 7.19 -3.09
CA VAL A 147 -4.83 5.79 -2.69
C VAL A 147 -5.16 5.69 -1.20
N THR A 148 -4.43 6.44 -0.37
CA THR A 148 -4.68 6.47 1.08
C THR A 148 -6.10 6.96 1.38
N HIS A 149 -6.57 8.00 0.70
CA HIS A 149 -7.92 8.53 0.87
C HIS A 149 -8.99 7.53 0.42
N VAL A 150 -8.91 7.04 -0.83
CA VAL A 150 -9.98 6.22 -1.41
C VAL A 150 -10.05 4.83 -0.78
N ILE A 151 -8.90 4.23 -0.44
CA ILE A 151 -8.86 2.92 0.21
C ILE A 151 -9.13 3.01 1.71
N GLY A 152 -8.66 4.08 2.37
CA GLY A 152 -9.02 4.36 3.76
C GLY A 152 -10.54 4.51 3.95
N ARG A 153 -11.23 5.04 2.94
CA ARG A 153 -12.69 5.22 2.91
C ARG A 153 -13.36 4.33 1.86
N LYS A 154 -12.88 3.10 1.69
CA LYS A 154 -13.25 2.22 0.57
C LYS A 154 -14.74 1.88 0.40
N LYS A 155 -15.57 2.11 1.42
CA LYS A 155 -17.04 1.97 1.35
C LYS A 155 -17.74 3.17 0.71
N GLN A 156 -17.02 4.27 0.44
CA GLN A 156 -17.57 5.43 -0.25
C GLN A 156 -17.81 5.13 -1.72
N ARG A 157 -18.88 5.74 -2.25
CA ARG A 157 -19.26 5.62 -3.66
C ARG A 157 -18.25 6.36 -4.55
N ILE A 158 -17.82 5.71 -5.62
CA ILE A 158 -16.75 6.21 -6.49
C ILE A 158 -17.17 7.52 -7.16
N ILE A 159 -18.26 7.51 -7.94
CA ILE A 159 -18.69 8.67 -8.73
C ILE A 159 -18.92 9.91 -7.85
N PRO A 160 -19.72 9.85 -6.77
CA PRO A 160 -19.94 11.02 -5.92
C PRO A 160 -18.66 11.57 -5.29
N THR A 161 -17.74 10.70 -4.84
CA THR A 161 -16.48 11.15 -4.25
C THR A 161 -15.58 11.84 -5.28
N ILE A 162 -15.46 11.28 -6.49
CA ILE A 162 -14.63 11.91 -7.53
C ILE A 162 -15.27 13.18 -8.07
N GLU A 163 -16.59 13.24 -8.26
CA GLU A 163 -17.32 14.46 -8.67
C GLU A 163 -17.13 15.63 -7.70
N GLN A 164 -16.96 15.36 -6.41
CA GLN A 164 -16.64 16.40 -5.43
C GLN A 164 -15.26 17.03 -5.64
N TRP A 165 -14.31 16.27 -6.18
CA TRP A 165 -12.95 16.75 -6.43
C TRP A 165 -12.78 17.28 -7.85
N VAL A 166 -13.46 16.66 -8.80
CA VAL A 166 -13.42 17.00 -10.23
C VAL A 166 -14.85 16.99 -10.78
N PRO A 167 -15.54 18.14 -10.72
CA PRO A 167 -16.90 18.27 -11.23
C PRO A 167 -17.00 17.90 -12.71
N GLY A 168 -18.04 17.12 -13.05
CA GLY A 168 -18.29 16.65 -14.42
C GLY A 168 -17.48 15.39 -14.81
N PHE A 169 -16.76 14.76 -13.88
CA PHE A 169 -15.97 13.55 -14.19
C PHE A 169 -16.81 12.25 -14.26
N GLY A 170 -18.01 12.25 -13.70
CA GLY A 170 -18.91 11.10 -13.62
C GLY A 170 -19.14 10.39 -14.96
N PRO A 171 -19.43 11.08 -16.07
CA PRO A 171 -19.57 10.45 -17.39
C PRO A 171 -18.37 9.61 -17.83
N HIS A 172 -17.13 10.01 -17.48
CA HIS A 172 -15.92 9.26 -17.81
C HIS A 172 -15.81 7.94 -17.03
N LEU A 173 -16.33 7.92 -15.79
CA LEU A 173 -16.40 6.72 -14.95
C LEU A 173 -17.50 5.77 -15.47
N ILE A 174 -18.67 6.31 -15.81
CA ILE A 174 -19.79 5.52 -16.37
C ILE A 174 -19.39 4.86 -17.69
N ALA A 175 -18.66 5.57 -18.56
CA ALA A 175 -18.13 5.02 -19.81
C ALA A 175 -17.20 3.81 -19.61
N ARG A 176 -16.65 3.63 -18.41
CA ARG A 176 -15.85 2.47 -18.00
C ARG A 176 -16.62 1.45 -17.17
N ASN A 177 -17.94 1.45 -17.28
CA ASN A 177 -18.82 0.50 -16.59
C ASN A 177 -18.77 0.62 -15.05
N ILE A 178 -18.33 1.77 -14.51
CA ILE A 178 -18.44 2.08 -13.09
C ILE A 178 -19.82 2.69 -12.87
N ASN A 179 -20.65 2.02 -12.05
CA ASN A 179 -22.00 2.50 -11.76
C ASN A 179 -22.00 3.47 -10.56
N VAL A 180 -23.09 4.23 -10.42
CA VAL A 180 -23.29 5.22 -9.34
C VAL A 180 -23.35 4.62 -7.92
N TYR A 181 -23.50 3.30 -7.80
CA TYR A 181 -23.53 2.55 -6.53
C TYR A 181 -22.20 1.87 -6.21
N ASP A 182 -21.26 1.83 -7.14
CA ASP A 182 -19.97 1.17 -6.94
C ASP A 182 -19.13 1.95 -5.94
N SER A 183 -18.40 1.19 -5.14
CA SER A 183 -17.57 1.68 -4.05
C SER A 183 -16.12 1.27 -4.30
N PHE A 184 -15.17 2.02 -3.76
CA PHE A 184 -13.75 1.80 -4.03
C PHE A 184 -13.25 0.41 -3.58
N ASN A 185 -13.93 -0.26 -2.65
CA ASN A 185 -13.59 -1.62 -2.24
C ASN A 185 -13.82 -2.69 -3.32
N LYS A 186 -14.49 -2.36 -4.43
CA LYS A 186 -14.65 -3.26 -5.58
C LYS A 186 -13.55 -3.11 -6.61
N LEU A 187 -12.78 -2.02 -6.55
CA LEU A 187 -11.76 -1.73 -7.55
C LEU A 187 -10.48 -2.48 -7.23
N THR A 188 -9.82 -2.94 -8.27
CA THR A 188 -8.46 -3.45 -8.24
C THR A 188 -7.43 -2.31 -8.16
N PRO A 189 -6.19 -2.58 -7.74
CA PRO A 189 -5.14 -1.56 -7.73
C PRO A 189 -4.89 -0.90 -9.10
N ASP A 190 -4.97 -1.67 -10.19
CA ASP A 190 -4.79 -1.13 -11.53
C ASP A 190 -5.97 -0.23 -11.94
N GLU A 191 -7.22 -0.57 -11.60
CA GLU A 191 -8.38 0.31 -11.84
C GLU A 191 -8.30 1.62 -11.04
N ILE A 192 -7.83 1.56 -9.79
CA ILE A 192 -7.60 2.74 -8.96
C ILE A 192 -6.53 3.63 -9.60
N PHE A 193 -5.44 3.03 -10.07
CA PHE A 193 -4.37 3.75 -10.73
C PHE A 193 -4.82 4.36 -12.05
N ASP A 194 -5.62 3.65 -12.83
CA ASP A 194 -6.19 4.17 -14.08
C ASP A 194 -7.08 5.38 -13.81
N ILE A 195 -7.95 5.33 -12.79
CA ILE A 195 -8.80 6.48 -12.42
C ILE A 195 -7.93 7.68 -12.07
N PHE A 196 -6.88 7.45 -11.28
CA PHE A 196 -5.92 8.49 -10.93
C PHE A 196 -5.27 9.08 -12.19
N CYS A 197 -4.76 8.26 -13.11
CA CYS A 197 -4.17 8.72 -14.36
C CYS A 197 -5.17 9.50 -15.22
N MET A 198 -6.45 9.12 -15.28
CA MET A 198 -7.45 9.89 -16.02
C MET A 198 -7.64 11.29 -15.44
N ILE A 199 -7.73 11.40 -14.12
CA ILE A 199 -7.89 12.68 -13.43
C ILE A 199 -6.75 13.63 -13.78
N GLN A 200 -5.53 13.12 -13.95
CA GLN A 200 -4.36 13.91 -14.33
C GLN A 200 -4.43 14.56 -15.73
N HIS A 201 -5.27 14.05 -16.62
CA HIS A 201 -5.36 14.54 -18.00
C HIS A 201 -6.49 15.56 -18.20
N ILE A 202 -7.21 15.93 -17.14
CA ILE A 202 -8.32 16.88 -17.20
C ILE A 202 -7.79 18.32 -17.08
N PRO A 203 -8.31 19.28 -17.86
CA PRO A 203 -8.00 20.69 -17.67
C PRO A 203 -8.31 21.16 -16.24
N GLY A 204 -7.36 21.82 -15.58
CA GLY A 204 -7.51 22.27 -14.18
C GLY A 204 -6.98 21.30 -13.13
N TYR A 205 -6.33 20.20 -13.52
CA TYR A 205 -5.66 19.29 -12.58
C TYR A 205 -4.59 19.96 -11.71
N GLU A 206 -3.98 21.07 -12.16
CA GLU A 206 -2.98 21.80 -11.35
C GLU A 206 -3.54 22.32 -10.02
N ASP A 207 -4.85 22.53 -9.95
CA ASP A 207 -5.57 22.94 -8.74
C ASP A 207 -6.07 21.74 -7.90
N PHE A 208 -5.81 20.50 -8.34
CA PHE A 208 -6.30 19.28 -7.69
C PHE A 208 -5.58 19.03 -6.37
N ASN A 209 -6.20 19.46 -5.28
CA ASN A 209 -5.68 19.28 -3.93
C ASN A 209 -6.52 18.26 -3.15
N ILE A 210 -6.03 17.03 -3.01
CA ILE A 210 -6.69 15.97 -2.22
C ILE A 210 -6.74 16.33 -0.72
N SER A 211 -5.92 17.28 -0.26
CA SER A 211 -5.92 17.69 1.16
C SER A 211 -7.16 18.47 1.57
N SER A 212 -7.92 19.03 0.62
CA SER A 212 -9.24 19.59 0.91
C SER A 212 -10.28 18.47 0.92
N SER A 213 -10.45 17.80 2.05
CA SER A 213 -11.75 17.18 2.31
C SER A 213 -12.83 18.27 2.34
N PRO A 214 -13.97 18.12 1.66
CA PRO A 214 -15.07 19.06 1.83
C PRO A 214 -15.64 18.86 3.25
N LYS A 215 -15.48 19.91 4.08
CA LYS A 215 -15.77 20.02 5.52
C LYS A 215 -14.67 19.54 6.46
N GLN A 216 -13.63 20.35 6.60
CA GLN A 216 -13.05 20.79 7.88
C GLN A 216 -11.91 21.77 7.55
N VAL A 217 -12.30 23.03 7.28
CA VAL A 217 -11.41 24.17 7.51
C VAL A 217 -11.61 24.51 8.98
N ASP A 218 -10.51 24.66 9.72
CA ASP A 218 -10.40 24.94 11.16
C ASP A 218 -10.35 23.71 12.09
N GLU A 219 -9.29 22.89 12.01
CA GLU A 219 -8.65 22.28 13.21
C GLU A 219 -7.40 21.42 12.93
N VAL A 220 -6.59 21.65 11.88
CA VAL A 220 -5.37 20.84 11.69
C VAL A 220 -4.21 21.66 11.14
N LYS A 221 -3.61 22.50 11.99
CA LYS A 221 -2.22 22.96 11.77
C LYS A 221 -1.20 22.31 12.70
N ASP A 222 -1.62 21.61 13.75
CA ASP A 222 -0.70 20.98 14.72
C ASP A 222 -0.64 19.44 14.69
N LYS A 223 -1.42 18.72 13.87
CA LYS A 223 -1.40 17.23 13.83
C LYS A 223 -0.77 16.58 12.59
N LEU A 224 -0.23 17.37 11.65
CA LEU A 224 0.25 16.85 10.36
C LEU A 224 1.66 16.24 10.40
N ILE A 225 2.39 16.40 11.51
CA ILE A 225 3.65 15.69 11.75
C ILE A 225 3.41 14.35 12.47
N ASP A 226 2.35 14.24 13.28
CA ASP A 226 1.99 13.00 14.00
C ASP A 226 1.14 12.01 13.16
N THR A 227 0.24 12.49 12.30
CA THR A 227 -0.70 11.57 11.60
C THR A 227 -0.01 10.63 10.60
N SER A 228 1.15 11.02 10.04
CA SER A 228 1.94 10.13 9.16
C SER A 228 2.67 9.03 9.95
N ILE A 229 2.76 9.17 11.27
CA ILE A 229 3.33 8.19 12.20
C ILE A 229 2.19 7.33 12.79
N ASP A 230 1.05 7.93 13.14
CA ASP A 230 -0.07 7.24 13.79
C ASP A 230 -0.91 6.34 12.88
N MET A 231 -1.03 6.63 11.58
CA MET A 231 -1.71 5.72 10.64
C MET A 231 -1.00 4.35 10.51
N PHE A 232 0.21 4.24 11.06
CA PHE A 232 1.07 3.07 11.02
C PHE A 232 1.29 2.42 12.40
N HIS A 233 0.60 2.89 13.46
CA HIS A 233 0.73 2.37 14.84
C HIS A 233 -0.58 1.89 15.49
N VAL A 234 -1.71 1.82 14.79
CA VAL A 234 -2.93 1.25 15.36
C VAL A 234 -3.13 -0.20 14.94
N GLU A 235 -2.59 -1.14 15.71
CA GLU A 235 -3.17 -2.48 15.96
C GLU A 235 -2.68 -2.96 17.34
N GLU A 236 -3.32 -2.49 18.41
CA GLU A 236 -3.50 -3.21 19.68
C GLU A 236 -4.77 -2.64 20.34
N GLU A 237 -5.92 -3.25 20.05
CA GLU A 237 -7.05 -3.23 20.98
C GLU A 237 -7.26 -4.69 21.40
N GLU A 238 -7.03 -4.93 22.69
CA GLU A 238 -7.38 -6.15 23.40
C GLU A 238 -8.91 -6.31 23.36
N GLU A 239 -9.40 -7.46 22.92
CA GLU A 239 -10.78 -7.87 23.18
C GLU A 239 -10.88 -8.24 24.68
N ASP A 240 -11.48 -7.37 25.47
CA ASP A 240 -11.97 -7.71 26.81
C ASP A 240 -13.13 -8.70 26.66
N ASP A 241 -12.83 -9.99 26.84
CA ASP A 241 -13.82 -11.04 27.08
C ASP A 241 -14.45 -10.82 28.47
N ASP A 242 -15.65 -10.21 28.49
CA ASP A 242 -16.54 -10.20 29.65
C ASP A 242 -17.15 -11.60 29.84
N ASP A 243 -16.36 -12.51 30.41
CA ASP A 243 -16.82 -13.80 30.94
C ASP A 243 -17.56 -13.57 32.27
N GLY A 244 -18.82 -13.14 32.15
CA GLY A 244 -19.79 -13.10 33.25
C GLY A 244 -20.22 -14.50 33.71
N ILE A 245 -19.29 -15.26 34.32
CA ILE A 245 -19.64 -16.45 35.12
C ILE A 245 -20.02 -15.99 36.53
N GLY A 246 -21.29 -16.21 36.88
CA GLY A 246 -21.85 -15.91 38.18
C GLY A 246 -21.11 -16.52 39.37
N ARG A 247 -21.15 -15.80 40.49
CA ARG A 247 -20.94 -16.35 41.83
C ARG A 247 -22.06 -15.87 42.75
N THR A 248 -22.87 -16.86 43.14
CA THR A 248 -23.52 -17.08 44.43
C THR A 248 -23.22 -16.05 45.53
N LEU A 249 -24.28 -15.41 46.05
CA LEU A 249 -24.88 -15.64 47.37
C LEU A 249 -26.25 -14.96 47.45
#